data_AF-A0A1Z8A946-F1
#
_entry.id   AF-A0A1Z8A946-F1
#
_cell.length_a   1.000
_cell.length_b   1.000
_cell.length_c   1.000
_cell.angle_alpha   90.00
_cell.angle_beta   90.00
_cell.angle_gamma   90.00
#
_symmetry.space_group_name_H-M   'P 1'
#
loop_
_entity.id
_entity.type
_entity.pdbx_description
1 polymer ?
#
loop_
_entity_poly.entity_id
_entity_poly.type
_entity_poly.pdbx_seq_one_letter_code
_entity_poly.pdbx_strand_id
1 'polypeptide(L)'
;MKDAQLTIFCFTARKASSFQTQYTNEGLIRALHCRHEVVSNLRDFGRDEDGIATVWSVFWLVICIAIAGLAVDVTNAYKTRQILQTTADIAAHAGSLELGAVGSSAVIAAVRQSANEFAAINMRADRYGDVLVDSDILIGTWDHEARAFEETEFGSTIAPNSVRVTTRQSGGASSKVGTYFLRFAGFDSFEITATATVQRFVSQCERDGIISSGEVHFSTQQEFLNSFCIHGEGSIAFAQNNRFEAGTVASTPDLENCGPSDTSCTDKHNPGIEDALRAGTYRNGKVAKIGTYFTELQNQYSSYQPSYVDSSKPVIYTDPDNFDASALQTGRVYVVQCTSGESLSLGSSSIGTNNGNGNGNSGGSPSSGTVLKSQFVLVGIDCNLVFDDSIHYEDATFATSATGNNTISGSSGVVLGRDDDCMQGGEVVAITAGSVHFAAKMEAYDVEFIIKDDLHLASNANAKSVHSGSNFYVGGDVRITTKHTFSGCAGSTIPAFDPKYSWRITG
;
A
#
# COMPACT_ATOMS: atom_id res chain seq x y z
N MET A 1 48.28 40.72 -35.48
CA MET A 1 47.03 41.06 -36.22
C MET A 1 47.21 41.21 -37.74
N LYS A 2 48.43 41.41 -38.28
CA LYS A 2 48.66 41.40 -39.74
C LYS A 2 48.68 39.99 -40.36
N ASP A 3 49.08 38.96 -39.61
CA ASP A 3 49.20 37.58 -40.14
C ASP A 3 47.86 36.86 -40.32
N ALA A 4 46.85 37.18 -39.50
CA ALA A 4 45.52 36.56 -39.61
C ALA A 4 44.76 36.98 -40.89
N GLN A 5 45.09 38.14 -41.49
CA GLN A 5 44.49 38.57 -42.75
C GLN A 5 45.09 37.86 -43.98
N LEU A 6 46.33 37.37 -43.90
CA LEU A 6 46.99 36.70 -45.02
C LEU A 6 46.46 35.26 -45.22
N THR A 7 46.17 34.55 -44.12
CA THR A 7 45.62 33.17 -44.17
C THR A 7 44.22 33.12 -44.77
N ILE A 8 43.39 34.15 -44.53
CA ILE A 8 42.04 34.26 -45.12
C ILE A 8 42.11 34.49 -46.63
N PHE A 9 43.11 35.25 -47.11
CA PHE A 9 43.30 35.54 -48.54
C PHE A 9 43.72 34.31 -49.38
N CYS A 10 44.49 33.36 -48.83
CA CYS A 10 44.83 32.12 -49.56
C CYS A 10 43.68 31.09 -49.54
N PHE A 11 42.76 31.11 -48.56
CA PHE A 11 41.60 30.21 -48.56
C PHE A 11 40.51 30.63 -49.56
N THR A 12 40.31 31.94 -49.78
CA THR A 12 39.36 32.47 -50.78
C THR A 12 39.85 32.24 -52.22
N ALA A 13 41.16 32.23 -52.47
CA ALA A 13 41.71 31.91 -53.81
C ALA A 13 41.43 30.46 -54.24
N ARG A 14 41.29 29.52 -53.29
CA ARG A 14 40.98 28.11 -53.59
C ARG A 14 39.52 27.87 -53.97
N LYS A 15 38.61 28.77 -53.59
CA LYS A 15 37.18 28.66 -53.88
C LYS A 15 36.77 29.32 -55.22
N ALA A 16 37.69 30.06 -55.85
CA ALA A 16 37.45 30.75 -57.11
C ALA A 16 37.95 30.00 -58.36
N SER A 17 38.59 28.83 -58.23
CA SER A 17 39.13 28.07 -59.37
C SER A 17 38.15 27.09 -60.02
N SER A 18 36.86 27.12 -59.68
CA SER A 18 35.81 26.30 -60.33
C SER A 18 35.09 27.03 -61.48
N PHE A 19 35.54 28.22 -61.88
CA PHE A 19 34.97 28.94 -63.03
C PHE A 19 36.00 29.13 -64.14
N GLN A 20 35.70 28.55 -65.31
CA GLN A 20 36.51 28.62 -66.54
C GLN A 20 36.82 30.08 -66.93
N THR A 21 38.06 30.54 -66.74
CA THR A 21 38.62 31.64 -67.53
C THR A 21 40.15 31.66 -67.50
N GLN A 22 40.75 31.62 -68.70
CA GLN A 22 42.10 31.99 -69.13
C GLN A 22 43.26 31.97 -68.10
N TYR A 23 44.19 31.03 -68.31
CA TYR A 23 45.51 31.01 -67.69
C TYR A 23 46.37 32.18 -68.19
N THR A 24 46.50 33.24 -67.39
CA THR A 24 47.61 34.20 -67.50
C THR A 24 48.78 33.73 -66.63
N ASN A 25 50.01 33.85 -67.13
CA ASN A 25 51.25 33.44 -66.44
C ASN A 25 51.40 33.99 -65.01
N GLU A 26 50.74 35.10 -64.65
CA GLU A 26 50.76 35.66 -63.29
C GLU A 26 50.01 34.81 -62.24
N GLY A 27 48.95 34.10 -62.62
CA GLY A 27 48.15 33.29 -61.68
C GLY A 27 48.88 32.05 -61.17
N LEU A 28 49.72 31.45 -62.03
CA LEU A 28 50.49 30.25 -61.71
C LEU A 28 51.67 30.58 -60.77
N ILE A 29 52.29 31.74 -60.94
CA ILE A 29 53.39 32.23 -60.10
C ILE A 29 52.89 32.54 -58.67
N ARG A 30 51.69 33.12 -58.52
CA ARG A 30 51.08 33.38 -57.20
C ARG A 30 50.67 32.10 -56.47
N ALA A 31 50.16 31.09 -57.18
CA ALA A 31 49.80 29.80 -56.58
C ALA A 31 51.03 28.99 -56.12
N LEU A 32 52.13 29.05 -56.88
CA LEU A 32 53.41 28.43 -56.49
C LEU A 32 54.06 29.12 -55.28
N HIS A 33 53.99 30.45 -55.19
CA HIS A 33 54.48 31.19 -54.01
C HIS A 33 53.67 30.85 -52.75
N CYS A 34 52.33 30.83 -52.79
CA CYS A 34 51.52 30.47 -51.60
C CYS A 34 51.73 28.99 -51.19
N ARG A 35 52.02 28.09 -52.14
CA ARG A 35 52.34 26.68 -51.81
C ARG A 35 53.72 26.52 -51.18
N HIS A 36 54.71 27.32 -51.58
CA HIS A 36 56.06 27.27 -50.99
C HIS A 36 56.08 27.88 -49.58
N GLU A 37 55.33 28.96 -49.37
CA GLU A 37 55.23 29.68 -48.10
C GLU A 37 54.44 28.89 -47.05
N VAL A 38 53.36 28.19 -47.44
CA VAL A 38 52.62 27.29 -46.53
C VAL A 38 53.46 26.05 -46.16
N VAL A 39 54.23 25.50 -47.11
CA VAL A 39 55.09 24.34 -46.85
C VAL A 39 56.30 24.72 -45.99
N SER A 40 56.88 25.93 -46.15
CA SER A 40 57.96 26.39 -45.27
C SER A 40 57.43 26.66 -43.85
N ASN A 41 56.29 27.33 -43.71
CA ASN A 41 55.70 27.61 -42.40
C ASN A 41 55.30 26.35 -41.62
N LEU A 42 54.84 25.28 -42.29
CA LEU A 42 54.58 23.99 -41.65
C LEU A 42 55.87 23.25 -41.25
N ARG A 43 56.95 23.46 -42.01
CA ARG A 43 58.25 22.83 -41.77
C ARG A 43 59.04 23.55 -40.67
N ASP A 44 58.84 24.86 -40.54
CA ASP A 44 59.36 25.70 -39.47
C ASP A 44 58.58 25.43 -38.18
N PHE A 45 57.24 25.33 -38.21
CA PHE A 45 56.44 24.93 -37.04
C PHE A 45 56.79 23.52 -36.51
N GLY A 46 57.13 22.59 -37.39
CA GLY A 46 57.59 21.25 -37.00
C GLY A 46 59.05 21.19 -36.51
N ARG A 47 59.82 22.27 -36.69
CA ARG A 47 61.20 22.44 -36.22
C ARG A 47 61.33 23.44 -35.08
N ASP A 48 60.24 24.09 -34.70
CA ASP A 48 60.21 25.08 -33.66
C ASP A 48 60.27 24.38 -32.30
N GLU A 49 61.40 24.49 -31.62
CA GLU A 49 61.61 23.97 -30.26
C GLU A 49 61.31 25.02 -29.18
N ASP A 50 60.76 26.19 -29.54
CA ASP A 50 60.32 27.24 -28.59
C ASP A 50 59.03 26.85 -27.80
N GLY A 51 58.77 25.56 -27.66
CA GLY A 51 57.71 25.01 -26.81
C GLY A 51 58.10 25.04 -25.34
N ILE A 52 57.43 25.88 -24.55
CA ILE A 52 57.53 25.94 -23.08
C ILE A 52 57.15 24.61 -22.38
N ALA A 53 56.51 23.67 -23.09
CA ALA A 53 56.04 22.41 -22.55
C ALA A 53 57.12 21.31 -22.64
N THR A 54 57.73 20.99 -21.50
CA THR A 54 58.60 19.81 -21.38
C THR A 54 57.75 18.53 -21.42
N VAL A 55 58.33 17.42 -21.90
CA VAL A 55 57.69 16.07 -21.85
C VAL A 55 57.19 15.76 -20.42
N TRP A 56 57.94 16.21 -19.41
CA TRP A 56 57.57 16.09 -18.00
C TRP A 56 56.29 16.86 -17.64
N SER A 57 56.12 18.08 -18.15
CA SER A 57 54.91 18.88 -17.93
C SER A 57 53.67 18.26 -18.58
N VAL A 58 53.82 17.69 -19.78
CA VAL A 58 52.73 16.97 -20.48
C VAL A 58 52.34 15.71 -19.72
N PHE A 59 53.32 14.96 -19.20
CA PHE A 59 53.07 13.78 -18.37
C PHE A 59 52.27 14.13 -17.10
N TRP A 60 52.68 15.16 -16.36
CA TRP A 60 51.95 15.61 -15.17
C TRP A 60 50.56 16.15 -15.50
N LEU A 61 50.41 16.86 -16.62
CA LEU A 61 49.11 17.35 -17.07
C LEU A 61 48.14 16.18 -17.30
N VAL A 62 48.58 15.12 -17.97
CA VAL A 62 47.75 13.92 -18.22
C VAL A 62 47.36 13.25 -16.89
N ILE A 63 48.29 13.12 -15.94
CA ILE A 63 47.98 12.57 -14.61
C ILE A 63 46.96 13.43 -13.87
N CYS A 64 47.15 14.74 -13.82
CA CYS A 64 46.23 15.65 -13.15
C CYS A 64 44.83 15.62 -13.80
N ILE A 65 44.75 15.56 -15.13
CA ILE A 65 43.48 15.40 -15.86
C ILE A 65 42.84 14.05 -15.56
N ALA A 66 43.60 12.97 -15.46
CA ALA A 66 43.08 11.65 -15.11
C ALA A 66 42.50 11.63 -13.69
N ILE A 67 43.19 12.25 -12.72
CA ILE A 67 42.70 12.37 -11.33
C ILE A 67 41.45 13.26 -11.26
N ALA A 68 41.46 14.40 -11.95
CA ALA A 68 40.31 15.29 -12.04
C ALA A 68 39.11 14.60 -12.72
N GLY A 69 39.38 13.78 -13.74
CA GLY A 69 38.36 12.97 -14.41
C GLY A 69 37.77 11.93 -13.50
N LEU A 70 38.58 11.24 -12.71
CA LEU A 70 38.06 10.32 -11.70
C LEU A 70 37.13 11.04 -10.71
N ALA A 71 37.43 12.27 -10.29
CA ALA A 71 36.54 13.02 -9.41
C ALA A 71 35.23 13.46 -10.11
N VAL A 72 35.32 14.07 -11.29
CA VAL A 72 34.16 14.66 -11.99
C VAL A 72 33.27 13.59 -12.61
N ASP A 73 33.85 12.62 -13.29
CA ASP A 73 33.12 11.62 -14.06
C ASP A 73 32.45 10.60 -13.13
N VAL A 74 33.10 10.22 -12.03
CA VAL A 74 32.47 9.37 -11.00
C VAL A 74 31.33 10.11 -10.32
N THR A 75 31.47 11.41 -10.04
CA THR A 75 30.37 12.22 -9.51
C THR A 75 29.17 12.28 -10.48
N ASN A 76 29.44 12.42 -11.78
CA ASN A 76 28.39 12.36 -12.80
C ASN A 76 27.72 10.98 -12.89
N ALA A 77 28.48 9.90 -12.73
CA ALA A 77 27.96 8.54 -12.68
C ALA A 77 27.04 8.34 -11.45
N TYR A 78 27.47 8.76 -10.25
CA TYR A 78 26.64 8.70 -9.05
C TYR A 78 25.36 9.52 -9.18
N LYS A 79 25.45 10.74 -9.73
CA LYS A 79 24.27 11.57 -10.03
C LYS A 79 23.30 10.83 -10.95
N THR A 80 23.81 10.22 -12.02
CA THR A 80 22.96 9.50 -12.99
C THR A 80 22.33 8.27 -12.35
N ARG A 81 23.07 7.55 -11.49
CA ARG A 81 22.53 6.44 -10.70
C ARG A 81 21.38 6.88 -9.81
N GLN A 82 21.47 8.05 -9.15
CA GLN A 82 20.37 8.57 -8.34
C GLN A 82 19.13 8.89 -9.17
N ILE A 83 19.30 9.50 -10.36
CA ILE A 83 18.18 9.78 -11.27
C ILE A 83 17.54 8.47 -11.75
N LEU A 84 18.35 7.46 -12.09
CA LEU A 84 17.86 6.13 -12.46
C LEU A 84 17.12 5.45 -11.29
N GLN A 85 17.61 5.58 -10.07
CA GLN A 85 16.94 5.04 -8.88
C GLN A 85 15.58 5.69 -8.68
N THR A 86 15.50 7.03 -8.71
CA THR A 86 14.21 7.73 -8.60
C THR A 86 13.25 7.35 -9.72
N THR A 87 13.76 7.14 -10.94
CA THR A 87 12.95 6.68 -12.08
C THR A 87 12.43 5.27 -11.86
N ALA A 88 13.27 4.36 -11.35
CA ALA A 88 12.87 3.00 -11.00
C ALA A 88 11.83 2.99 -9.88
N ASP A 89 12.02 3.81 -8.83
CA ASP A 89 11.10 3.91 -7.69
C ASP A 89 9.71 4.39 -8.14
N ILE A 90 9.66 5.44 -8.97
CA ILE A 90 8.40 6.00 -9.48
C ILE A 90 7.72 5.02 -10.45
N ALA A 91 8.47 4.39 -11.36
CA ALA A 91 7.93 3.41 -12.31
C ALA A 91 7.40 2.15 -11.59
N ALA A 92 8.14 1.63 -10.60
CA ALA A 92 7.70 0.49 -9.80
C ALA A 92 6.45 0.85 -8.97
N HIS A 93 6.40 2.05 -8.39
CA HIS A 93 5.23 2.51 -7.66
C HIS A 93 4.01 2.60 -8.58
N ALA A 94 4.13 3.27 -9.73
CA ALA A 94 3.04 3.40 -10.70
C ALA A 94 2.52 2.04 -11.16
N GLY A 95 3.43 1.11 -11.51
CA GLY A 95 3.06 -0.25 -11.86
C GLY A 95 2.35 -0.98 -10.71
N SER A 96 2.79 -0.80 -9.46
CA SER A 96 2.20 -1.47 -8.30
C SER A 96 0.76 -1.02 -7.96
N LEU A 97 0.32 0.15 -8.44
CA LEU A 97 -1.07 0.61 -8.30
C LEU A 97 -2.03 -0.24 -9.16
N GLU A 98 -1.55 -0.71 -10.31
CA GLU A 98 -2.35 -1.51 -11.25
C GLU A 98 -2.58 -2.95 -10.77
N LEU A 99 -1.81 -3.44 -9.79
CA LEU A 99 -1.97 -4.78 -9.22
C LEU A 99 -3.37 -5.01 -8.63
N GLY A 100 -4.08 -3.95 -8.23
CA GLY A 100 -5.42 -4.03 -7.62
C GLY A 100 -6.56 -3.57 -8.53
N ALA A 101 -6.26 -2.98 -9.68
CA ALA A 101 -7.25 -2.30 -10.52
C ALA A 101 -7.82 -3.21 -11.64
N VAL A 102 -7.07 -4.23 -12.05
CA VAL A 102 -7.43 -5.09 -13.19
C VAL A 102 -7.36 -6.58 -12.83
N GLY A 103 -8.19 -7.39 -13.48
CA GLY A 103 -8.19 -8.85 -13.30
C GLY A 103 -6.87 -9.49 -13.75
N SER A 104 -6.53 -10.65 -13.19
CA SER A 104 -5.22 -11.31 -13.30
C SER A 104 -4.68 -11.47 -14.74
N SER A 105 -5.55 -11.62 -15.74
CA SER A 105 -5.17 -11.74 -17.16
C SER A 105 -4.71 -10.42 -17.80
N ALA A 106 -5.13 -9.26 -17.27
CA ALA A 106 -4.80 -7.93 -17.79
C ALA A 106 -3.75 -7.19 -16.94
N VAL A 107 -3.47 -7.65 -15.71
CA VAL A 107 -2.50 -7.05 -14.77
C VAL A 107 -1.15 -6.79 -15.43
N ILE A 108 -0.60 -7.76 -16.15
CA ILE A 108 0.75 -7.64 -16.72
C ILE A 108 0.84 -6.49 -17.72
N ALA A 109 -0.16 -6.34 -18.58
CA ALA A 109 -0.18 -5.28 -19.59
C ALA A 109 -0.37 -3.90 -18.94
N ALA A 110 -1.29 -3.79 -17.96
CA ALA A 110 -1.55 -2.54 -17.25
C ALA A 110 -0.32 -2.08 -16.44
N VAL A 111 0.32 -2.99 -15.71
CA VAL A 111 1.55 -2.72 -14.93
C VAL A 111 2.66 -2.22 -15.85
N ARG A 112 2.90 -2.90 -16.98
CA ARG A 112 3.95 -2.50 -17.94
C ARG A 112 3.66 -1.13 -18.55
N GLN A 113 2.42 -0.89 -18.98
CA GLN A 113 2.01 0.39 -19.55
C GLN A 113 2.23 1.54 -18.56
N SER A 114 1.73 1.40 -17.33
CA SER A 114 1.84 2.42 -16.29
C SER A 114 3.31 2.68 -15.91
N ALA A 115 4.09 1.62 -15.68
CA ALA A 115 5.51 1.77 -15.32
C ALA A 115 6.33 2.48 -16.43
N ASN A 116 6.11 2.15 -17.70
CA ASN A 116 6.79 2.81 -18.82
C ASN A 116 6.39 4.27 -18.99
N GLU A 117 5.11 4.60 -18.81
CA GLU A 117 4.61 5.98 -18.89
C GLU A 117 5.34 6.87 -17.88
N PHE A 118 5.39 6.43 -16.62
CA PHE A 118 6.04 7.19 -15.55
C PHE A 118 7.58 7.18 -15.65
N ALA A 119 8.18 6.13 -16.20
CA ALA A 119 9.60 6.12 -16.54
C ALA A 119 9.92 7.17 -17.61
N ALA A 120 9.12 7.26 -18.67
CA ALA A 120 9.31 8.20 -19.77
C ALA A 120 9.09 9.67 -19.35
N ILE A 121 8.22 9.93 -18.37
CA ILE A 121 8.02 11.26 -17.78
C ILE A 121 9.30 11.72 -17.05
N ASN A 122 9.91 10.84 -16.25
CA ASN A 122 11.14 11.17 -15.50
C ASN A 122 12.39 11.22 -16.38
N MET A 123 12.53 10.26 -17.28
CA MET A 123 13.66 10.14 -18.20
C MET A 123 13.15 9.94 -19.62
N ARG A 124 12.92 11.07 -20.29
CA ARG A 124 12.41 11.06 -21.67
C ARG A 124 13.35 10.32 -22.62
N ALA A 125 12.75 9.49 -23.46
CA ALA A 125 13.46 8.65 -24.42
C ALA A 125 14.21 9.44 -25.50
N ASP A 126 13.78 10.67 -25.81
CA ASP A 126 14.45 11.55 -26.76
C ASP A 126 15.85 11.98 -26.32
N ARG A 127 16.10 12.04 -25.00
CA ARG A 127 17.37 12.45 -24.43
C ARG A 127 18.23 11.28 -23.97
N TYR A 128 17.62 10.26 -23.38
CA TYR A 128 18.34 9.17 -22.70
C TYR A 128 18.18 7.81 -23.39
N GLY A 129 17.44 7.75 -24.50
CA GLY A 129 16.95 6.49 -25.06
C GLY A 129 15.96 5.81 -24.12
N ASP A 130 15.59 4.58 -24.45
CA ASP A 130 14.63 3.81 -23.66
C ASP A 130 15.29 3.21 -22.42
N VAL A 131 15.11 3.88 -21.28
CA VAL A 131 15.74 3.52 -19.99
C VAL A 131 15.06 2.36 -19.29
N LEU A 132 13.84 2.00 -19.71
CA LEU A 132 13.05 0.92 -19.12
C LEU A 132 12.35 0.12 -20.22
N VAL A 133 12.74 -1.14 -20.38
CA VAL A 133 12.10 -2.07 -21.32
C VAL A 133 11.11 -2.97 -20.61
N ASP A 134 10.09 -3.46 -21.33
CA ASP A 134 9.03 -4.33 -20.79
C ASP A 134 9.56 -5.60 -20.08
N SER A 135 10.70 -6.13 -20.52
CA SER A 135 11.34 -7.30 -19.93
C SER A 135 11.98 -7.03 -18.56
N ASP A 136 12.21 -5.76 -18.23
CA ASP A 136 12.81 -5.34 -16.96
C ASP A 136 11.75 -4.99 -15.90
N ILE A 137 10.48 -5.15 -16.25
CA ILE A 137 9.32 -4.99 -15.38
C ILE A 137 8.83 -6.38 -15.01
N LEU A 138 9.23 -6.82 -13.82
CA LEU A 138 8.88 -8.13 -13.28
C LEU A 138 7.76 -7.97 -12.25
N ILE A 139 6.78 -8.87 -12.30
CA ILE A 139 5.66 -8.91 -11.36
C ILE A 139 5.83 -10.16 -10.51
N GLY A 140 5.67 -10.02 -9.20
CA GLY A 140 6.06 -11.07 -8.29
C GLY A 140 5.44 -10.96 -6.91
N THR A 141 5.87 -11.87 -6.06
CA THR A 141 5.63 -11.82 -4.62
C THR A 141 6.90 -11.37 -3.89
N TRP A 142 6.75 -10.40 -3.00
CA TRP A 142 7.80 -9.98 -2.10
C TRP A 142 7.56 -10.56 -0.72
N ASP A 143 8.52 -11.35 -0.24
CA ASP A 143 8.59 -11.79 1.15
C ASP A 143 9.38 -10.76 1.97
N HIS A 144 8.73 -10.21 2.99
CA HIS A 144 9.34 -9.24 3.88
C HIS A 144 10.45 -9.83 4.75
N GLU A 145 10.22 -11.02 5.29
CA GLU A 145 11.09 -11.65 6.27
C GLU A 145 12.33 -12.20 5.57
N ALA A 146 12.13 -12.87 4.43
CA ALA A 146 13.23 -13.35 3.59
C ALA A 146 13.93 -12.23 2.80
N ARG A 147 13.31 -11.04 2.69
CA ARG A 147 13.75 -9.93 1.82
C ARG A 147 14.01 -10.40 0.39
N ALA A 148 13.14 -11.27 -0.09
CA ALA A 148 13.27 -11.95 -1.37
C ALA A 148 12.10 -11.59 -2.29
N PHE A 149 12.40 -11.48 -3.57
CA PHE A 149 11.41 -11.32 -4.62
C PHE A 149 11.37 -12.60 -5.44
N GLU A 150 10.18 -13.13 -5.61
CA GLU A 150 9.92 -14.28 -6.46
C GLU A 150 9.01 -13.83 -7.60
N GLU A 151 9.47 -14.03 -8.83
CA GLU A 151 8.67 -13.70 -10.01
C GLU A 151 7.48 -14.64 -10.12
N THR A 152 6.29 -14.09 -10.36
CA THR A 152 5.08 -14.90 -10.48
C THR A 152 5.06 -15.57 -11.85
N GLU A 153 5.03 -16.89 -11.87
CA GLU A 153 4.87 -17.65 -13.11
C GLU A 153 3.50 -17.40 -13.77
N PHE A 154 3.49 -17.38 -15.10
CA PHE A 154 2.26 -17.19 -15.88
C PHE A 154 1.25 -18.31 -15.58
N GLY A 155 0.08 -17.95 -15.05
CA GLY A 155 -0.97 -18.90 -14.65
C GLY A 155 -0.96 -19.31 -13.18
N SER A 156 -0.11 -18.71 -12.35
CA SER A 156 -0.19 -18.87 -10.89
C SER A 156 -1.54 -18.41 -10.34
N THR A 157 -2.07 -19.14 -9.35
CA THR A 157 -3.27 -18.77 -8.60
C THR A 157 -3.00 -17.76 -7.48
N ILE A 158 -1.72 -17.50 -7.17
CA ILE A 158 -1.31 -16.55 -6.13
C ILE A 158 -1.33 -15.15 -6.73
N ALA A 159 -2.14 -14.26 -6.14
CA ALA A 159 -2.19 -12.87 -6.57
C ALA A 159 -0.84 -12.17 -6.30
N PRO A 160 -0.21 -11.55 -7.31
CA PRO A 160 1.06 -10.86 -7.12
C PRO A 160 0.87 -9.64 -6.22
N ASN A 161 1.83 -9.42 -5.31
CA ASN A 161 1.80 -8.31 -4.36
C ASN A 161 2.93 -7.30 -4.58
N SER A 162 3.79 -7.50 -5.59
CA SER A 162 4.94 -6.63 -5.81
C SER A 162 5.31 -6.48 -7.29
N VAL A 163 5.96 -5.35 -7.59
CA VAL A 163 6.51 -5.03 -8.90
C VAL A 163 7.98 -4.65 -8.73
N ARG A 164 8.86 -5.28 -9.49
CA ARG A 164 10.28 -4.95 -9.58
C ARG A 164 10.58 -4.34 -10.94
N VAL A 165 11.21 -3.18 -10.92
CA VAL A 165 11.60 -2.43 -12.10
C VAL A 165 13.11 -2.24 -12.11
N THR A 166 13.75 -2.52 -13.25
CA THR A 166 15.17 -2.26 -13.47
C THR A 166 15.36 -1.24 -14.57
N THR A 167 15.90 -0.07 -14.23
CA THR A 167 16.24 0.99 -15.21
C THR A 167 17.72 0.95 -15.54
N ARG A 168 18.07 1.23 -16.80
CA ARG A 168 19.46 1.12 -17.28
C ARG A 168 19.87 2.23 -18.24
N GLN A 169 21.12 2.67 -18.14
CA GLN A 169 21.87 3.42 -19.15
C GLN A 169 23.11 2.62 -19.54
N SER A 170 22.95 1.70 -20.50
CA SER A 170 23.99 0.73 -20.88
C SER A 170 24.32 0.67 -22.37
N GLY A 171 23.68 1.50 -23.22
CA GLY A 171 24.00 1.58 -24.66
C GLY A 171 23.25 0.58 -25.55
N GLY A 172 22.33 -0.20 -24.99
CA GLY A 172 21.39 -1.03 -25.75
C GLY A 172 20.18 -0.20 -26.20
N ALA A 173 19.06 -0.33 -25.48
CA ALA A 173 17.87 0.49 -25.71
C ALA A 173 18.02 1.95 -25.24
N SER A 174 18.94 2.19 -24.29
CA SER A 174 19.26 3.51 -23.71
C SER A 174 20.67 4.00 -24.06
N SER A 175 20.93 5.29 -23.84
CA SER A 175 22.26 5.89 -23.97
C SER A 175 23.21 5.42 -22.86
N LYS A 176 24.53 5.35 -23.15
CA LYS A 176 25.57 5.23 -22.11
C LYS A 176 25.86 6.57 -21.46
N VAL A 177 26.35 6.57 -20.22
CA VAL A 177 26.79 7.78 -19.53
C VAL A 177 28.20 8.13 -19.99
N GLY A 178 28.34 9.10 -20.89
CA GLY A 178 29.65 9.55 -21.38
C GLY A 178 30.51 10.16 -20.26
N THR A 179 31.83 9.98 -20.35
CA THR A 179 32.80 10.65 -19.48
C THR A 179 33.31 11.94 -20.11
N TYR A 180 33.66 12.92 -19.27
CA TYR A 180 34.20 14.19 -19.70
C TYR A 180 35.71 14.12 -19.85
N PHE A 181 36.44 13.71 -18.80
CA PHE A 181 37.91 13.77 -18.76
C PHE A 181 38.54 12.37 -18.82
N LEU A 182 37.90 11.33 -18.27
CA LEU A 182 38.37 9.94 -18.33
C LEU A 182 38.49 9.43 -19.77
N ARG A 183 37.79 10.03 -20.73
CA ARG A 183 37.98 9.74 -22.17
C ARG A 183 39.43 9.90 -22.62
N PHE A 184 40.18 10.85 -22.03
CA PHE A 184 41.59 11.07 -22.36
C PHE A 184 42.49 9.94 -21.83
N ALA A 185 42.00 9.18 -20.85
CA ALA A 185 42.63 7.97 -20.33
C ALA A 185 42.07 6.69 -21.00
N GLY A 186 41.28 6.81 -22.08
CA GLY A 186 40.72 5.69 -22.82
C GLY A 186 39.44 5.08 -22.21
N PHE A 187 38.79 5.77 -21.28
CA PHE A 187 37.54 5.33 -20.66
C PHE A 187 36.40 6.28 -21.03
N ASP A 188 35.61 5.93 -22.05
CA ASP A 188 34.68 6.85 -22.71
C ASP A 188 33.28 6.91 -22.07
N SER A 189 32.87 5.87 -21.32
CA SER A 189 31.52 5.82 -20.76
C SER A 189 31.37 4.86 -19.58
N PHE A 190 30.38 5.13 -18.73
CA PHE A 190 29.87 4.20 -17.72
C PHE A 190 28.57 3.55 -18.16
N GLU A 191 28.37 2.32 -17.68
CA GLU A 191 27.10 1.60 -17.74
C GLU A 191 26.51 1.56 -16.33
N ILE A 192 25.28 2.05 -16.19
CA ILE A 192 24.66 2.23 -14.87
C ILE A 192 23.28 1.61 -14.89
N THR A 193 22.99 0.82 -13.86
CA THR A 193 21.70 0.17 -13.64
C THR A 193 21.22 0.48 -12.23
N ALA A 194 19.92 0.71 -12.09
CA ALA A 194 19.23 0.87 -10.81
C ALA A 194 17.99 -0.01 -10.77
N THR A 195 17.67 -0.56 -9.62
CA THR A 195 16.54 -1.46 -9.42
C THR A 195 15.72 -0.98 -8.24
N ALA A 196 14.41 -1.03 -8.37
CA ALA A 196 13.46 -0.73 -7.31
C ALA A 196 12.42 -1.84 -7.25
N THR A 197 12.05 -2.26 -6.04
CA THR A 197 10.93 -3.18 -5.84
C THR A 197 9.89 -2.47 -4.98
N VAL A 198 8.63 -2.48 -5.41
CA VAL A 198 7.53 -1.93 -4.64
C VAL A 198 6.58 -3.05 -4.28
N GLN A 199 6.26 -3.16 -3.00
CA GLN A 199 5.28 -4.10 -2.49
C GLN A 199 4.00 -3.37 -2.08
N ARG A 200 2.88 -3.91 -2.54
CA ARG A 200 1.53 -3.67 -2.04
C ARG A 200 1.24 -4.61 -0.87
N PHE A 201 0.87 -4.08 0.28
CA PHE A 201 0.55 -4.86 1.47
C PHE A 201 -0.60 -4.21 2.25
N VAL A 202 -1.25 -4.98 3.12
CA VAL A 202 -2.15 -4.43 4.13
C VAL A 202 -1.34 -4.21 5.39
N SER A 203 -1.36 -2.98 5.93
CA SER A 203 -0.65 -2.66 7.16
C SER A 203 -1.21 -3.47 8.32
N GLN A 204 -0.37 -3.80 9.30
CA GLN A 204 -0.75 -4.57 10.49
C GLN A 204 -2.03 -4.00 11.15
N CYS A 205 -2.12 -2.68 11.31
CA CYS A 205 -3.28 -2.03 11.91
C CYS A 205 -4.55 -2.05 11.04
N GLU A 206 -4.38 -2.09 9.72
CA GLU A 206 -5.52 -2.26 8.81
C GLU A 206 -5.92 -3.74 8.68
N ARG A 207 -5.12 -4.68 9.21
CA ARG A 207 -5.40 -6.11 9.20
C ARG A 207 -6.11 -6.51 10.49
N ASP A 208 -5.43 -6.37 11.61
CA ASP A 208 -5.89 -6.77 12.94
C ASP A 208 -5.68 -5.62 13.91
N GLY A 209 -6.79 -5.08 14.42
CA GLY A 209 -6.68 -3.99 15.37
C GLY A 209 -7.96 -3.23 15.66
N ILE A 210 -7.84 -2.27 16.56
CA ILE A 210 -8.89 -1.33 16.91
C ILE A 210 -8.40 0.05 16.49
N ILE A 211 -9.11 0.67 15.54
CA ILE A 211 -8.84 2.03 15.05
C ILE A 211 -10.06 2.88 15.35
N SER A 212 -9.92 3.83 16.27
CA SER A 212 -10.96 4.78 16.64
C SER A 212 -10.58 6.21 16.23
N SER A 213 -11.58 6.98 15.78
CA SER A 213 -11.40 8.43 15.58
C SER A 213 -11.54 9.23 16.89
N GLY A 214 -12.02 8.59 17.96
CA GLY A 214 -12.17 9.13 19.31
C GLY A 214 -11.15 8.55 20.29
N GLU A 215 -11.57 8.40 21.55
CA GLU A 215 -10.77 7.79 22.61
C GLU A 215 -10.89 6.25 22.57
N VAL A 216 -9.77 5.55 22.73
CA VAL A 216 -9.76 4.11 23.01
C VAL A 216 -9.41 3.87 24.47
N HIS A 217 -10.39 3.40 25.25
CA HIS A 217 -10.25 3.15 26.67
C HIS A 217 -10.37 1.66 27.00
N PHE A 218 -9.30 1.09 27.53
CA PHE A 218 -9.26 -0.24 28.12
C PHE A 218 -9.13 -0.17 29.63
N SER A 219 -9.93 -0.99 30.31
CA SER A 219 -9.86 -1.15 31.76
C SER A 219 -8.63 -1.98 32.20
N THR A 220 -8.81 -3.21 32.68
CA THR A 220 -7.72 -4.01 33.26
C THR A 220 -7.68 -5.44 32.74
N GLN A 221 -6.51 -6.09 32.86
CA GLN A 221 -6.31 -7.50 32.53
C GLN A 221 -6.57 -7.81 31.05
N GLN A 222 -6.29 -6.87 30.15
CA GLN A 222 -6.23 -7.17 28.72
C GLN A 222 -4.93 -7.87 28.36
N GLU A 223 -4.99 -8.74 27.36
CA GLU A 223 -3.82 -9.33 26.73
C GLU A 223 -3.83 -8.98 25.25
N PHE A 224 -2.81 -8.28 24.76
CA PHE A 224 -2.58 -7.99 23.35
C PHE A 224 -1.42 -8.85 22.85
N LEU A 225 -1.70 -9.70 21.87
CA LEU A 225 -0.82 -10.77 21.38
C LEU A 225 -0.63 -10.66 19.86
N ASN A 226 0.39 -11.34 19.34
CA ASN A 226 0.58 -11.59 17.91
C ASN A 226 0.42 -10.36 17.01
N SER A 227 1.09 -9.25 17.34
CA SER A 227 1.06 -8.04 16.51
C SER A 227 -0.35 -7.41 16.37
N PHE A 228 -1.20 -7.50 17.39
CA PHE A 228 -2.44 -6.72 17.41
C PHE A 228 -2.17 -5.21 17.49
N CYS A 229 -2.98 -4.41 16.80
CA CYS A 229 -2.83 -2.95 16.77
C CYS A 229 -3.96 -2.20 17.49
N ILE A 230 -3.61 -1.10 18.16
CA ILE A 230 -4.53 -0.21 18.84
C ILE A 230 -4.20 1.22 18.42
N HIS A 231 -5.22 1.95 18.00
CA HIS A 231 -5.11 3.36 17.67
C HIS A 231 -6.35 4.14 18.11
N GLY A 232 -6.13 5.23 18.83
CA GLY A 232 -7.13 6.26 19.08
C GLY A 232 -6.63 7.60 18.57
N GLU A 233 -7.35 8.22 17.64
CA GLU A 233 -6.99 9.53 17.10
C GLU A 233 -7.21 10.64 18.15
N GLY A 234 -8.16 10.47 19.07
CA GLY A 234 -8.35 11.38 20.21
C GLY A 234 -7.33 11.14 21.32
N SER A 235 -7.35 9.93 21.87
CA SER A 235 -6.45 9.50 22.95
C SER A 235 -6.50 7.99 23.12
N ILE A 236 -5.52 7.45 23.84
CA ILE A 236 -5.54 6.06 24.29
C ILE A 236 -5.43 6.02 25.81
N ALA A 237 -6.25 5.20 26.45
CA ALA A 237 -6.29 5.09 27.88
C ALA A 237 -6.26 3.63 28.32
N PHE A 238 -5.31 3.30 29.20
CA PHE A 238 -5.16 1.95 29.76
C PHE A 238 -5.12 2.06 31.28
N ALA A 239 -6.05 1.41 31.99
CA ALA A 239 -6.08 1.54 33.44
C ALA A 239 -4.85 0.89 34.12
N GLN A 240 -4.78 -0.45 34.18
CA GLN A 240 -3.65 -1.18 34.78
C GLN A 240 -3.71 -2.69 34.47
N ASN A 241 -2.57 -3.37 34.59
CA ASN A 241 -2.40 -4.81 34.40
C ASN A 241 -2.80 -5.29 33.00
N ASN A 242 -2.61 -4.47 31.97
CA ASN A 242 -2.75 -4.86 30.59
C ASN A 242 -1.38 -5.29 30.05
N ARG A 243 -1.33 -6.40 29.34
CA ARG A 243 -0.09 -6.99 28.82
C ARG A 243 0.00 -6.77 27.32
N PHE A 244 1.14 -6.28 26.87
CA PHE A 244 1.49 -6.10 25.47
C PHE A 244 2.62 -7.06 25.10
N GLU A 245 2.41 -7.89 24.09
CA GLU A 245 3.46 -8.72 23.52
C GLU A 245 4.32 -7.94 22.53
N ALA A 246 5.55 -8.40 22.30
CA ALA A 246 6.43 -7.86 21.27
C ALA A 246 5.74 -7.88 19.90
N GLY A 247 5.86 -6.78 19.16
CA GLY A 247 5.23 -6.60 17.85
C GLY A 247 3.84 -5.96 17.90
N THR A 248 3.18 -5.91 19.06
CA THR A 248 1.93 -5.14 19.22
C THR A 248 2.16 -3.64 19.03
N VAL A 249 1.10 -2.92 18.66
CA VAL A 249 1.13 -1.48 18.44
C VAL A 249 0.09 -0.81 19.32
N ALA A 250 0.50 0.23 20.05
CA ALA A 250 -0.42 1.20 20.63
C ALA A 250 -0.05 2.58 20.09
N SER A 251 -1.03 3.35 19.60
CA SER A 251 -0.73 4.64 18.98
C SER A 251 -1.81 5.70 19.16
N THR A 252 -1.35 6.94 19.17
CA THR A 252 -2.13 8.18 19.30
C THR A 252 -1.34 9.30 18.60
N PRO A 253 -1.96 10.36 18.09
CA PRO A 253 -1.23 11.46 17.44
C PRO A 253 -0.21 12.12 18.36
N ASP A 254 -0.57 12.26 19.64
CA ASP A 254 0.30 12.80 20.69
C ASP A 254 0.43 11.76 21.81
N LEU A 255 1.67 11.46 22.20
CA LEU A 255 1.99 10.51 23.27
C LEU A 255 1.59 11.05 24.65
N GLU A 256 1.45 12.36 24.81
CA GLU A 256 0.93 12.97 26.04
C GLU A 256 -0.55 12.63 26.27
N ASN A 257 -1.28 12.25 25.22
CA ASN A 257 -2.68 11.81 25.31
C ASN A 257 -2.82 10.34 25.74
N CYS A 258 -1.78 9.77 26.36
CA CYS A 258 -1.80 8.42 26.91
C CYS A 258 -2.23 8.47 28.38
N GLY A 259 -3.48 8.10 28.66
CA GLY A 259 -4.13 8.25 29.97
C GLY A 259 -4.51 6.93 30.65
N PRO A 260 -5.25 6.96 31.77
CA PRO A 260 -5.80 8.14 32.46
C PRO A 260 -4.81 8.84 33.41
N SER A 261 -3.56 8.40 33.50
CA SER A 261 -2.49 9.06 34.25
C SER A 261 -1.16 8.98 33.49
N ASP A 262 -0.24 9.89 33.75
CA ASP A 262 1.10 9.92 33.15
C ASP A 262 1.88 8.61 33.36
N THR A 263 1.50 7.82 34.38
CA THR A 263 2.14 6.53 34.68
C THR A 263 1.41 5.33 34.09
N SER A 264 0.20 5.50 33.55
CA SER A 264 -0.60 4.43 32.97
C SER A 264 0.12 3.80 31.77
N CYS A 265 0.83 4.60 30.98
CA CYS A 265 1.55 4.12 29.80
C CYS A 265 3.02 3.81 30.09
N THR A 266 3.27 3.12 31.20
CA THR A 266 4.59 2.65 31.60
C THR A 266 4.57 1.15 31.84
N ASP A 267 5.70 0.49 31.63
CA ASP A 267 5.83 -0.96 31.80
C ASP A 267 5.58 -1.42 33.24
N LYS A 268 5.68 -0.49 34.21
CA LYS A 268 5.34 -0.74 35.61
C LYS A 268 3.85 -1.04 35.81
N HIS A 269 2.98 -0.37 35.07
CA HIS A 269 1.52 -0.53 35.20
C HIS A 269 0.95 -1.45 34.13
N ASN A 270 1.51 -1.41 32.93
CA ASN A 270 1.07 -2.21 31.79
C ASN A 270 2.32 -2.76 31.07
N PRO A 271 2.74 -4.00 31.37
CA PRO A 271 3.98 -4.56 30.84
C PRO A 271 4.01 -4.61 29.30
N GLY A 272 5.07 -4.08 28.69
CA GLY A 272 5.33 -4.09 27.25
C GLY A 272 4.74 -2.90 26.48
N ILE A 273 4.07 -1.97 27.18
CA ILE A 273 3.45 -0.81 26.52
C ILE A 273 4.50 0.17 26.00
N GLU A 274 5.65 0.31 26.67
CA GLU A 274 6.70 1.25 26.24
C GLU A 274 7.29 0.86 24.87
N ASP A 275 7.40 -0.43 24.60
CA ASP A 275 7.83 -0.96 23.30
C ASP A 275 6.72 -0.87 22.23
N ALA A 276 5.45 -0.99 22.64
CA ALA A 276 4.31 -0.95 21.74
C ALA A 276 3.92 0.48 21.32
N LEU A 277 4.09 1.45 22.23
CA LEU A 277 3.61 2.82 22.15
C LEU A 277 4.38 3.65 21.11
N ARG A 278 3.65 4.29 20.19
CA ARG A 278 4.23 5.16 19.16
C ARG A 278 3.28 6.29 18.75
N ALA A 279 3.84 7.43 18.37
CA ALA A 279 3.05 8.50 17.78
C ALA A 279 2.60 8.10 16.36
N GLY A 280 1.33 8.35 16.04
CA GLY A 280 0.79 8.05 14.73
C GLY A 280 -0.63 8.59 14.56
N THR A 281 -1.03 8.86 13.32
CA THR A 281 -2.38 9.31 12.96
C THR A 281 -2.98 8.32 11.97
N TYR A 282 -4.24 7.95 12.14
CA TYR A 282 -4.93 7.09 11.18
C TYR A 282 -6.22 7.73 10.70
N ARG A 283 -6.41 7.73 9.39
CA ARG A 283 -7.68 8.18 8.79
C ARG A 283 -8.62 7.00 8.63
N ASN A 284 -9.73 7.04 9.36
CA ASN A 284 -10.79 6.05 9.28
C ASN A 284 -11.64 6.24 8.01
N GLY A 285 -11.06 5.89 6.85
CA GLY A 285 -11.68 6.06 5.54
C GLY A 285 -12.90 5.15 5.31
N LYS A 286 -12.98 4.00 5.99
CA LYS A 286 -14.11 3.07 5.87
C LYS A 286 -15.37 3.63 6.52
N VAL A 287 -15.24 4.22 7.71
CA VAL A 287 -16.38 4.84 8.41
C VAL A 287 -17.02 5.97 7.58
N ALA A 288 -16.21 6.75 6.84
CA ALA A 288 -16.72 7.80 5.96
C ALA A 288 -17.58 7.27 4.79
N LYS A 289 -17.43 6.00 4.40
CA LYS A 289 -18.12 5.38 3.26
C LYS A 289 -19.33 4.52 3.66
N ILE A 290 -19.66 4.42 4.95
CA ILE A 290 -20.76 3.59 5.48
C ILE A 290 -22.07 3.78 4.71
N GLY A 291 -22.45 5.03 4.39
CA GLY A 291 -23.66 5.30 3.61
C GLY A 291 -23.66 4.69 2.21
N THR A 292 -22.51 4.69 1.54
CA THR A 292 -22.32 4.03 0.23
C THR A 292 -22.44 2.52 0.39
N TYR A 293 -21.82 1.93 1.42
CA TYR A 293 -21.87 0.49 1.66
C TYR A 293 -23.31 -0.02 1.81
N PHE A 294 -24.20 0.71 2.50
CA PHE A 294 -25.60 0.30 2.64
C PHE A 294 -26.37 0.27 1.31
N THR A 295 -26.10 1.23 0.43
CA THR A 295 -26.78 1.26 -0.88
C THR A 295 -26.25 0.16 -1.78
N GLU A 296 -24.93 -0.06 -1.75
CA GLU A 296 -24.26 -1.05 -2.58
C GLU A 296 -24.57 -2.50 -2.14
N LEU A 297 -24.64 -2.78 -0.83
CA LEU A 297 -24.95 -4.13 -0.32
C LEU A 297 -26.41 -4.55 -0.56
N GLN A 298 -27.32 -3.62 -0.83
CA GLN A 298 -28.68 -3.94 -1.29
C GLN A 298 -28.69 -4.43 -2.75
N ASN A 299 -27.68 -4.08 -3.53
CA ASN A 299 -27.55 -4.47 -4.93
C ASN A 299 -26.70 -5.74 -5.04
N GLN A 300 -27.31 -6.86 -5.44
CA GLN A 300 -26.61 -8.14 -5.62
C GLN A 300 -25.50 -8.13 -6.69
N TYR A 301 -25.47 -7.11 -7.56
CA TYR A 301 -24.46 -6.96 -8.60
C TYR A 301 -23.34 -5.98 -8.24
N SER A 302 -23.35 -5.43 -7.02
CA SER A 302 -22.32 -4.50 -6.59
C SER A 302 -20.96 -5.19 -6.50
N SER A 303 -19.89 -4.45 -6.82
CA SER A 303 -18.51 -4.90 -6.58
C SER A 303 -18.17 -5.06 -5.10
N TYR A 304 -18.99 -4.51 -4.21
CA TYR A 304 -18.87 -4.67 -2.76
C TYR A 304 -19.51 -5.94 -2.23
N GLN A 305 -20.23 -6.71 -3.06
CA GLN A 305 -20.78 -7.98 -2.62
C GLN A 305 -19.66 -9.01 -2.38
N PRO A 306 -19.68 -9.72 -1.24
CA PRO A 306 -18.76 -10.81 -0.99
C PRO A 306 -18.86 -11.91 -2.07
N SER A 307 -17.76 -12.62 -2.29
CA SER A 307 -17.66 -13.67 -3.34
C SER A 307 -18.63 -14.84 -3.15
N TYR A 308 -19.12 -15.07 -1.92
CA TYR A 308 -20.09 -16.11 -1.61
C TYR A 308 -21.53 -15.75 -2.02
N VAL A 309 -21.81 -14.50 -2.42
CA VAL A 309 -23.14 -14.08 -2.92
C VAL A 309 -23.35 -14.57 -4.34
N ASP A 310 -24.44 -15.28 -4.57
CA ASP A 310 -24.82 -15.78 -5.88
C ASP A 310 -25.66 -14.73 -6.61
N SER A 311 -25.04 -14.01 -7.56
CA SER A 311 -25.69 -12.98 -8.38
C SER A 311 -26.85 -13.50 -9.26
N SER A 312 -27.06 -14.82 -9.37
CA SER A 312 -28.21 -15.42 -10.05
C SER A 312 -29.46 -15.52 -9.17
N LYS A 313 -29.30 -15.46 -7.83
CA LYS A 313 -30.41 -15.51 -6.88
C LYS A 313 -30.92 -14.09 -6.61
N PRO A 314 -32.24 -13.85 -6.67
CA PRO A 314 -32.79 -12.52 -6.37
C PRO A 314 -32.65 -12.18 -4.89
N VAL A 315 -32.48 -10.89 -4.61
CA VAL A 315 -32.57 -10.28 -3.27
C VAL A 315 -33.94 -10.58 -2.65
N ILE A 316 -33.95 -10.96 -1.37
CA ILE A 316 -35.16 -11.18 -0.58
C ILE A 316 -35.46 -9.93 0.24
N TYR A 317 -36.58 -9.29 -0.05
CA TYR A 317 -37.11 -8.19 0.75
C TYR A 317 -38.13 -8.74 1.75
N THR A 318 -37.98 -8.41 3.02
CA THR A 318 -38.89 -8.84 4.09
C THR A 318 -39.03 -7.75 5.16
N ASP A 319 -40.01 -7.94 6.03
CA ASP A 319 -40.21 -7.19 7.25
C ASP A 319 -39.73 -8.00 8.47
N PRO A 320 -39.58 -7.37 9.66
CA PRO A 320 -39.09 -8.03 10.86
C PRO A 320 -40.02 -9.15 11.35
N ASP A 321 -41.33 -9.01 11.17
CA ASP A 321 -42.33 -9.99 11.60
C ASP A 321 -42.19 -11.33 10.86
N ASN A 322 -41.81 -11.28 9.58
CA ASN A 322 -41.60 -12.44 8.72
C ASN A 322 -40.15 -12.91 8.62
N PHE A 323 -39.22 -12.24 9.32
CA PHE A 323 -37.81 -12.60 9.30
C PHE A 323 -37.49 -13.68 10.34
N ASP A 324 -36.78 -14.73 9.89
CA ASP A 324 -36.27 -15.81 10.74
C ASP A 324 -34.79 -16.07 10.40
N ALA A 325 -33.90 -15.75 11.34
CA ALA A 325 -32.47 -15.95 11.17
C ALA A 325 -32.09 -17.44 11.00
N SER A 326 -32.88 -18.35 11.58
CA SER A 326 -32.67 -19.79 11.40
C SER A 326 -33.08 -20.30 10.01
N ALA A 327 -33.77 -19.49 9.21
CA ALA A 327 -34.17 -19.80 7.84
C ALA A 327 -33.26 -19.20 6.76
N LEU A 328 -32.18 -18.51 7.15
CA LEU A 328 -31.21 -17.95 6.21
C LEU A 328 -30.60 -19.02 5.30
N GLN A 329 -30.50 -18.69 4.01
CA GLN A 329 -30.00 -19.56 2.94
C GLN A 329 -28.68 -19.03 2.37
N THR A 330 -27.84 -19.94 1.90
CA THR A 330 -26.53 -19.62 1.33
C THR A 330 -26.62 -18.89 -0.02
N GLY A 331 -25.66 -18.00 -0.24
CA GLY A 331 -25.49 -17.14 -1.40
C GLY A 331 -26.60 -16.13 -1.62
N ARG A 332 -27.34 -15.72 -0.59
CA ARG A 332 -28.45 -14.78 -0.71
C ARG A 332 -28.19 -13.44 -0.01
N VAL A 333 -28.84 -12.42 -0.53
CA VAL A 333 -28.96 -11.09 0.09
C VAL A 333 -30.37 -10.93 0.65
N TYR A 334 -30.46 -10.55 1.91
CA TYR A 334 -31.68 -10.25 2.62
C TYR A 334 -31.71 -8.76 2.95
N VAL A 335 -32.82 -8.10 2.62
CA VAL A 335 -33.07 -6.71 2.97
C VAL A 335 -34.30 -6.66 3.87
N VAL A 336 -34.09 -6.26 5.12
CA VAL A 336 -35.15 -6.17 6.13
C VAL A 336 -35.41 -4.69 6.40
N GLN A 337 -36.66 -4.25 6.21
CA GLN A 337 -37.05 -2.88 6.52
C GLN A 337 -37.71 -2.83 7.88
N CYS A 338 -37.05 -2.18 8.85
CA CYS A 338 -37.60 -1.94 10.17
C CYS A 338 -38.23 -0.54 10.29
N THR A 339 -39.03 -0.37 11.33
CA THR A 339 -39.37 0.93 11.87
C THR A 339 -38.23 1.45 12.76
N SER A 340 -38.05 2.78 12.82
CA SER A 340 -36.93 3.38 13.56
C SER A 340 -36.92 2.94 15.03
N GLY A 341 -35.82 2.29 15.45
CA GLY A 341 -35.61 1.80 16.81
C GLY A 341 -36.12 0.37 17.06
N GLU A 342 -36.70 -0.29 16.06
CA GLU A 342 -37.13 -1.68 16.14
C GLU A 342 -35.95 -2.64 16.13
N SER A 343 -36.04 -3.70 16.94
CA SER A 343 -35.01 -4.72 17.06
C SER A 343 -35.31 -5.91 16.16
N LEU A 344 -34.31 -6.33 15.40
CA LEU A 344 -34.32 -7.54 14.59
C LEU A 344 -33.52 -8.63 15.32
N SER A 345 -34.22 -9.66 15.79
CA SER A 345 -33.57 -10.83 16.40
C SER A 345 -32.78 -11.63 15.36
N LEU A 346 -31.51 -11.90 15.67
CA LEU A 346 -30.62 -12.78 14.92
C LEU A 346 -30.46 -14.14 15.64
N GLY A 347 -31.47 -14.50 16.42
CA GLY A 347 -31.57 -15.76 17.11
C GLY A 347 -32.34 -16.85 16.39
N SER A 348 -32.27 -18.06 16.92
CA SER A 348 -33.18 -19.15 16.61
C SER A 348 -34.61 -18.75 16.97
N SER A 349 -35.58 -19.04 16.09
CA SER A 349 -37.02 -18.79 16.27
C SER A 349 -37.68 -19.43 17.52
N SER A 350 -36.92 -20.18 18.34
CA SER A 350 -37.35 -20.56 19.70
C SER A 350 -37.32 -19.39 20.70
N ILE A 351 -36.66 -18.29 20.33
CA ILE A 351 -36.79 -16.95 20.90
C ILE A 351 -37.77 -16.23 19.97
N GLY A 352 -38.97 -15.92 20.48
CA GLY A 352 -40.15 -15.61 19.67
C GLY A 352 -39.90 -14.72 18.45
N THR A 353 -40.67 -14.98 17.39
CA THR A 353 -40.77 -14.08 16.22
C THR A 353 -40.83 -12.63 16.69
N ASN A 354 -40.31 -11.68 15.90
CA ASN A 354 -40.31 -10.24 16.23
C ASN A 354 -41.73 -9.63 16.38
N ASN A 355 -42.78 -10.45 16.47
CA ASN A 355 -44.13 -10.10 16.88
C ASN A 355 -44.08 -9.38 18.23
N GLY A 356 -44.13 -8.06 18.14
CA GLY A 356 -44.13 -7.15 19.27
C GLY A 356 -45.17 -7.54 20.33
N ASN A 357 -44.68 -7.85 21.52
CA ASN A 357 -45.24 -7.28 22.73
C ASN A 357 -44.14 -7.27 23.81
N GLY A 358 -43.62 -6.07 24.11
CA GLY A 358 -42.50 -5.82 25.01
C GLY A 358 -42.80 -6.12 26.49
N ASN A 359 -43.15 -7.37 26.80
CA ASN A 359 -43.25 -7.85 28.17
C ASN A 359 -43.06 -9.37 28.21
N GLY A 360 -41.83 -9.81 27.93
CA GLY A 360 -41.47 -11.21 28.00
C GLY A 360 -40.05 -11.32 28.50
N ASN A 361 -39.89 -11.78 29.74
CA ASN A 361 -38.65 -12.34 30.23
C ASN A 361 -38.30 -13.53 29.32
N SER A 362 -37.55 -13.28 28.24
CA SER A 362 -37.16 -14.29 27.25
C SER A 362 -36.03 -15.17 27.79
N GLY A 363 -36.28 -15.83 28.92
CA GLY A 363 -35.55 -17.02 29.36
C GLY A 363 -36.01 -18.24 28.57
N GLY A 364 -35.95 -18.15 27.23
CA GLY A 364 -36.16 -19.30 26.36
C GLY A 364 -35.05 -20.29 26.61
N SER A 365 -35.39 -21.45 27.20
CA SER A 365 -34.46 -22.55 27.42
C SER A 365 -33.76 -22.91 26.10
N PRO A 366 -32.42 -23.02 26.06
CA PRO A 366 -31.71 -23.29 24.82
C PRO A 366 -32.14 -24.64 24.27
N SER A 367 -32.73 -24.64 23.07
CA SER A 367 -32.80 -25.85 22.26
C SER A 367 -31.37 -26.32 22.03
N SER A 368 -31.07 -27.52 22.50
CA SER A 368 -29.75 -28.16 22.49
C SER A 368 -29.13 -28.22 21.09
N GLY A 369 -28.35 -27.20 20.74
CA GLY A 369 -27.48 -27.15 19.56
C GLY A 369 -27.40 -25.75 18.97
N THR A 370 -26.21 -25.15 18.97
CA THR A 370 -25.91 -23.92 18.23
C THR A 370 -26.09 -24.17 16.73
N VAL A 371 -26.90 -23.35 16.05
CA VAL A 371 -27.13 -23.47 14.61
C VAL A 371 -26.07 -22.67 13.86
N LEU A 372 -25.36 -23.29 12.92
CA LEU A 372 -24.42 -22.58 12.05
C LEU A 372 -25.15 -21.97 10.85
N LYS A 373 -24.92 -20.68 10.58
CA LYS A 373 -25.41 -19.97 9.41
C LYS A 373 -24.28 -19.29 8.67
N SER A 374 -24.21 -19.52 7.35
CA SER A 374 -23.14 -18.97 6.55
C SER A 374 -23.50 -18.56 5.14
N GLN A 375 -22.61 -17.78 4.52
CA GLN A 375 -22.65 -17.33 3.14
C GLN A 375 -23.88 -16.47 2.82
N PHE A 376 -24.11 -15.40 3.56
CA PHE A 376 -25.24 -14.50 3.28
C PHE A 376 -24.91 -13.06 3.60
N VAL A 377 -25.72 -12.15 3.05
CA VAL A 377 -25.69 -10.73 3.37
C VAL A 377 -27.04 -10.33 3.94
N LEU A 378 -27.05 -9.65 5.07
CA LEU A 378 -28.23 -9.09 5.71
C LEU A 378 -28.09 -7.58 5.83
N VAL A 379 -28.99 -6.84 5.16
CA VAL A 379 -29.10 -5.39 5.24
C VAL A 379 -30.37 -5.02 6.00
N GLY A 380 -30.22 -4.51 7.22
CA GLY A 380 -31.31 -3.97 8.03
C GLY A 380 -31.47 -2.46 7.79
N ILE A 381 -32.54 -2.04 7.12
CA ILE A 381 -32.85 -0.62 6.99
C ILE A 381 -33.55 -0.19 8.28
N ASP A 382 -32.86 0.65 9.07
CA ASP A 382 -33.27 1.17 10.37
C ASP A 382 -33.51 0.09 11.46
N CYS A 383 -32.93 -1.09 11.29
CA CYS A 383 -33.03 -2.22 12.22
C CYS A 383 -31.91 -2.24 13.26
N ASN A 384 -32.25 -2.36 14.55
CA ASN A 384 -31.27 -2.71 15.57
C ASN A 384 -31.03 -4.22 15.56
N LEU A 385 -29.84 -4.67 15.14
CA LEU A 385 -29.50 -6.08 15.02
C LEU A 385 -29.11 -6.65 16.40
N VAL A 386 -29.82 -7.68 16.85
CA VAL A 386 -29.61 -8.29 18.17
C VAL A 386 -29.18 -9.74 18.00
N PHE A 387 -27.91 -10.01 18.26
CA PHE A 387 -27.29 -11.34 18.23
C PHE A 387 -27.55 -12.10 19.53
N ASP A 388 -27.62 -13.43 19.44
CA ASP A 388 -27.61 -14.30 20.60
C ASP A 388 -26.72 -15.53 20.40
N ASP A 389 -26.61 -16.36 21.44
CA ASP A 389 -25.76 -17.55 21.50
C ASP A 389 -26.37 -18.79 20.82
N SER A 390 -27.57 -18.67 20.25
CA SER A 390 -28.27 -19.80 19.62
C SER A 390 -27.86 -20.02 18.16
N ILE A 391 -27.35 -18.98 17.49
CA ILE A 391 -26.85 -19.05 16.11
C ILE A 391 -25.39 -18.58 16.06
N HIS A 392 -24.54 -19.39 15.44
CA HIS A 392 -23.16 -19.05 15.10
C HIS A 392 -23.10 -18.64 13.63
N TYR A 393 -22.45 -17.52 13.36
CA TYR A 393 -22.34 -16.93 12.02
C TYR A 393 -20.93 -17.04 11.47
N GLU A 394 -20.82 -17.48 10.22
CA GLU A 394 -19.57 -17.58 9.44
C GLU A 394 -19.82 -17.08 8.01
N ASP A 395 -18.84 -16.51 7.30
CA ASP A 395 -19.04 -16.00 5.92
C ASP A 395 -20.29 -15.10 5.80
N ALA A 396 -20.47 -14.17 6.74
CA ALA A 396 -21.70 -13.40 6.87
C ALA A 396 -21.41 -11.89 6.88
N THR A 397 -22.18 -11.12 6.11
CA THR A 397 -22.11 -9.64 6.15
C THR A 397 -23.42 -9.09 6.69
N PHE A 398 -23.32 -8.34 7.78
CA PHE A 398 -24.41 -7.60 8.39
C PHE A 398 -24.21 -6.12 8.15
N ALA A 399 -25.25 -5.42 7.73
CA ALA A 399 -25.21 -3.98 7.54
C ALA A 399 -26.51 -3.36 8.05
N THR A 400 -26.43 -2.32 8.87
CA THR A 400 -27.63 -1.60 9.34
C THR A 400 -27.51 -0.09 9.26
N SER A 401 -28.52 0.55 8.65
CA SER A 401 -28.64 2.02 8.62
C SER A 401 -29.18 2.61 9.93
N ALA A 402 -29.56 1.77 10.90
CA ALA A 402 -30.02 2.25 12.20
C ALA A 402 -28.96 3.16 12.84
N THR A 403 -29.43 4.24 13.45
CA THR A 403 -28.61 5.22 14.16
C THR A 403 -28.99 5.23 15.63
N GLY A 404 -28.07 5.67 16.48
CA GLY A 404 -28.27 5.72 17.92
C GLY A 404 -27.57 4.57 18.65
N ASN A 405 -28.06 4.27 19.84
CA ASN A 405 -27.37 3.38 20.77
C ASN A 405 -27.77 1.92 20.60
N ASN A 406 -26.79 1.01 20.65
CA ASN A 406 -26.99 -0.45 20.60
C ASN A 406 -27.64 -0.91 19.28
N THR A 407 -27.28 -0.29 18.17
CA THR A 407 -27.79 -0.65 16.84
C THR A 407 -27.28 -2.01 16.39
N ILE A 408 -26.12 -2.42 16.87
CA ILE A 408 -25.71 -3.82 16.91
C ILE A 408 -25.46 -4.19 18.36
N SER A 409 -26.11 -5.25 18.82
CA SER A 409 -25.90 -5.75 20.18
C SER A 409 -25.97 -7.26 20.25
N GLY A 410 -25.51 -7.83 21.35
CA GLY A 410 -25.59 -9.27 21.56
C GLY A 410 -25.68 -9.68 23.02
N SER A 411 -26.31 -10.83 23.26
CA SER A 411 -26.36 -11.47 24.57
C SER A 411 -24.98 -12.04 24.98
N SER A 412 -24.89 -12.62 26.18
CA SER A 412 -23.62 -13.20 26.65
C SER A 412 -23.33 -14.51 25.94
N GLY A 413 -22.11 -14.70 25.43
CA GLY A 413 -21.71 -15.94 24.76
C GLY A 413 -21.92 -15.96 23.24
N VAL A 414 -22.20 -14.81 22.62
CA VAL A 414 -22.21 -14.68 21.16
C VAL A 414 -20.83 -15.00 20.60
N VAL A 415 -20.80 -15.88 19.59
CA VAL A 415 -19.60 -16.22 18.82
C VAL A 415 -19.81 -15.76 17.39
N LEU A 416 -18.87 -14.97 16.85
CA LEU A 416 -18.87 -14.52 15.47
C LEU A 416 -17.59 -14.98 14.77
N GLY A 417 -17.77 -15.56 13.58
CA GLY A 417 -16.72 -16.09 12.74
C GLY A 417 -16.11 -17.39 13.25
N ARG A 418 -15.25 -18.00 12.43
CA ARG A 418 -14.73 -19.34 12.67
C ARG A 418 -13.42 -19.29 13.45
N ASP A 419 -13.32 -20.08 14.52
CA ASP A 419 -12.06 -20.29 15.23
C ASP A 419 -11.20 -21.33 14.48
N ASP A 420 -10.41 -20.88 13.52
CA ASP A 420 -9.54 -21.74 12.70
C ASP A 420 -8.10 -21.24 12.55
N ASP A 421 -7.61 -20.49 13.54
CA ASP A 421 -6.29 -19.83 13.51
C ASP A 421 -6.12 -18.86 12.32
N CYS A 422 -7.20 -18.17 11.96
CA CYS A 422 -7.24 -17.16 10.91
C CYS A 422 -6.96 -17.70 9.51
N MET A 423 -7.51 -18.87 9.22
CA MET A 423 -7.53 -19.38 7.85
C MET A 423 -8.55 -18.59 7.02
N GLN A 424 -8.44 -18.69 5.70
CA GLN A 424 -9.34 -17.99 4.81
C GLN A 424 -10.75 -18.61 4.84
N GLY A 425 -11.77 -17.76 4.96
CA GLY A 425 -13.17 -18.15 5.00
C GLY A 425 -13.69 -18.30 6.44
N GLY A 426 -14.96 -17.97 6.64
CA GLY A 426 -15.60 -17.94 7.95
C GLY A 426 -15.67 -16.54 8.55
N GLU A 427 -15.24 -15.51 7.82
CA GLU A 427 -15.20 -14.13 8.31
C GLU A 427 -16.60 -13.53 8.50
N VAL A 428 -16.75 -12.65 9.48
CA VAL A 428 -18.00 -11.91 9.71
C VAL A 428 -17.77 -10.42 9.62
N VAL A 429 -18.49 -9.75 8.71
CA VAL A 429 -18.44 -8.30 8.55
C VAL A 429 -19.69 -7.68 9.14
N ALA A 430 -19.55 -6.64 9.96
CA ALA A 430 -20.65 -5.92 10.58
C ALA A 430 -20.49 -4.41 10.41
N ILE A 431 -21.42 -3.79 9.68
CA ILE A 431 -21.40 -2.36 9.32
C ILE A 431 -22.60 -1.68 9.97
N THR A 432 -22.38 -0.59 10.70
CA THR A 432 -23.49 0.13 11.35
C THR A 432 -23.31 1.65 11.34
N ALA A 433 -24.41 2.37 11.14
CA ALA A 433 -24.47 3.82 11.28
C ALA A 433 -24.64 4.29 12.74
N GLY A 434 -24.81 3.38 13.69
CA GLY A 434 -24.92 3.67 15.13
C GLY A 434 -23.79 3.05 15.93
N SER A 435 -24.09 2.71 17.20
CA SER A 435 -23.12 2.13 18.13
C SER A 435 -23.26 0.62 18.32
N VAL A 436 -22.16 -0.02 18.68
CA VAL A 436 -22.09 -1.46 18.94
C VAL A 436 -21.93 -1.73 20.42
N HIS A 437 -22.74 -2.65 20.95
CA HIS A 437 -22.69 -3.04 22.36
C HIS A 437 -22.87 -4.55 22.55
N PHE A 438 -21.78 -5.25 22.85
CA PHE A 438 -21.84 -6.67 23.18
C PHE A 438 -21.76 -6.89 24.70
N ALA A 439 -22.62 -7.78 25.19
CA ALA A 439 -22.52 -8.29 26.55
C ALA A 439 -21.27 -9.15 26.74
N ALA A 440 -21.09 -9.63 27.97
CA ALA A 440 -19.90 -10.38 28.35
C ALA A 440 -19.70 -11.69 27.55
N LYS A 441 -18.44 -12.11 27.38
CA LYS A 441 -18.06 -13.36 26.68
C LYS A 441 -18.40 -13.37 25.19
N MET A 442 -18.36 -12.21 24.54
CA MET A 442 -18.33 -12.19 23.08
C MET A 442 -16.99 -12.77 22.61
N GLU A 443 -17.05 -13.78 21.74
CA GLU A 443 -15.89 -14.29 21.03
C GLU A 443 -15.96 -13.87 19.57
N ALA A 444 -14.82 -13.45 19.04
CA ALA A 444 -14.71 -12.89 17.71
C ALA A 444 -13.50 -13.50 17.01
N TYR A 445 -13.74 -14.16 15.88
CA TYR A 445 -12.71 -14.80 15.07
C TYR A 445 -12.86 -14.27 13.63
N ASP A 446 -11.84 -13.61 13.11
CA ASP A 446 -11.84 -12.98 11.77
C ASP A 446 -13.07 -12.09 11.49
N VAL A 447 -13.37 -11.24 12.46
CA VAL A 447 -14.48 -10.30 12.34
C VAL A 447 -14.00 -8.92 11.92
N GLU A 448 -14.78 -8.25 11.09
CA GLU A 448 -14.55 -6.87 10.73
C GLU A 448 -15.77 -6.01 11.09
N PHE A 449 -15.60 -5.09 12.02
CA PHE A 449 -16.61 -4.13 12.41
C PHE A 449 -16.29 -2.74 11.84
N ILE A 450 -17.27 -2.14 11.16
CA ILE A 450 -17.20 -0.75 10.66
C ILE A 450 -18.35 0.03 11.31
N ILE A 451 -18.01 0.85 12.30
CA ILE A 451 -18.91 1.45 13.26
C ILE A 451 -18.82 2.97 13.15
N LYS A 452 -19.94 3.64 12.91
CA LYS A 452 -19.96 5.10 12.83
C LYS A 452 -19.83 5.78 14.19
N ASP A 453 -20.52 5.26 15.20
CA ASP A 453 -20.52 5.83 16.55
C ASP A 453 -19.60 4.99 17.47
N ASP A 454 -20.01 4.72 18.70
CA ASP A 454 -19.17 4.10 19.74
C ASP A 454 -19.15 2.56 19.69
N LEU A 455 -18.10 1.96 20.25
CA LEU A 455 -17.99 0.53 20.52
C LEU A 455 -17.86 0.27 22.02
N HIS A 456 -18.72 -0.59 22.57
CA HIS A 456 -18.62 -1.06 23.95
C HIS A 456 -18.60 -2.59 24.03
N LEU A 457 -17.53 -3.14 24.59
CA LEU A 457 -17.41 -4.58 24.88
C LEU A 457 -17.38 -4.82 26.38
N ALA A 458 -18.45 -5.43 26.87
CA ALA A 458 -18.56 -5.85 28.26
C ALA A 458 -17.87 -7.20 28.49
N SER A 459 -17.59 -7.51 29.76
CA SER A 459 -16.89 -8.72 30.18
C SER A 459 -17.51 -9.34 31.42
N ASN A 460 -17.23 -10.63 31.62
CA ASN A 460 -17.66 -11.39 32.77
C ASN A 460 -16.47 -11.55 33.72
N ALA A 461 -16.69 -11.33 35.03
CA ALA A 461 -15.65 -11.54 36.03
C ALA A 461 -15.05 -12.96 36.00
N ASN A 462 -15.76 -13.96 35.50
CA ASN A 462 -15.39 -15.37 35.58
C ASN A 462 -14.88 -16.00 34.26
N ALA A 463 -14.89 -15.28 33.13
CA ALA A 463 -14.48 -15.84 31.84
C ALA A 463 -13.74 -14.80 30.99
N LYS A 464 -12.76 -15.26 30.21
CA LYS A 464 -12.05 -14.44 29.23
C LYS A 464 -12.86 -14.38 27.94
N SER A 465 -12.84 -13.24 27.26
CA SER A 465 -13.40 -13.07 25.90
C SER A 465 -12.23 -13.08 24.91
N VAL A 466 -12.27 -13.91 23.88
CA VAL A 466 -11.17 -14.07 22.92
C VAL A 466 -11.53 -13.40 21.58
N HIS A 467 -10.57 -12.64 21.06
CA HIS A 467 -10.67 -11.90 19.81
C HIS A 467 -9.43 -12.24 18.99
N SER A 468 -9.57 -13.05 17.94
CA SER A 468 -8.48 -13.39 17.01
C SER A 468 -8.81 -12.85 15.63
N GLY A 469 -7.86 -12.22 14.95
CA GLY A 469 -8.09 -11.70 13.58
C GLY A 469 -9.15 -10.62 13.47
N SER A 470 -9.45 -9.97 14.60
CA SER A 470 -10.57 -9.04 14.68
C SER A 470 -10.12 -7.61 14.36
N ASN A 471 -10.89 -6.91 13.54
CA ASN A 471 -10.64 -5.54 13.14
C ASN A 471 -11.86 -4.65 13.43
N PHE A 472 -11.65 -3.55 14.14
CA PHE A 472 -12.69 -2.62 14.54
C PHE A 472 -12.34 -1.21 14.07
N TYR A 473 -13.08 -0.73 13.06
CA TYR A 473 -13.02 0.66 12.60
C TYR A 473 -14.16 1.45 13.24
N VAL A 474 -13.82 2.35 14.16
CA VAL A 474 -14.78 3.06 14.99
C VAL A 474 -14.69 4.57 14.74
N GLY A 475 -15.83 5.21 14.48
CA GLY A 475 -15.91 6.66 14.30
C GLY A 475 -16.01 7.43 15.62
N GLY A 476 -16.62 6.83 16.64
CA GLY A 476 -16.68 7.34 18.02
C GLY A 476 -15.66 6.71 18.96
N ASP A 477 -16.01 6.65 20.24
CA ASP A 477 -15.14 6.13 21.31
C ASP A 477 -15.21 4.61 21.40
N VAL A 478 -14.13 4.00 21.87
CA VAL A 478 -14.05 2.56 22.17
C VAL A 478 -13.90 2.38 23.68
N ARG A 479 -14.78 1.58 24.28
CA ARG A 479 -14.70 1.21 25.69
C ARG A 479 -14.73 -0.29 25.85
N ILE A 480 -13.65 -0.85 26.36
CA ILE A 480 -13.50 -2.29 26.57
C ILE A 480 -13.23 -2.56 28.05
N THR A 481 -14.15 -3.34 28.64
CA THR A 481 -14.07 -3.77 30.04
C THR A 481 -13.04 -4.90 30.20
N THR A 482 -12.95 -5.57 31.35
CA THR A 482 -11.75 -6.35 31.73
C THR A 482 -11.58 -7.69 30.98
N LYS A 483 -10.40 -8.31 30.98
CA LYS A 483 -10.22 -9.74 30.59
C LYS A 483 -10.58 -10.10 29.14
N HIS A 484 -10.28 -9.24 28.17
CA HIS A 484 -10.27 -9.61 26.76
C HIS A 484 -8.84 -9.99 26.34
N THR A 485 -8.75 -11.01 25.50
CA THR A 485 -7.51 -11.38 24.82
C THR A 485 -7.68 -11.04 23.35
N PHE A 486 -6.83 -10.14 22.84
CA PHE A 486 -6.77 -9.76 21.44
C PHE A 486 -5.50 -10.34 20.83
N SER A 487 -5.65 -11.13 19.78
CA SER A 487 -4.55 -11.74 19.04
C SER A 487 -4.63 -11.29 17.59
N GLY A 488 -3.55 -10.73 17.07
CA GLY A 488 -3.39 -10.61 15.62
C GLY A 488 -3.14 -11.99 15.00
N CYS A 489 -3.26 -12.05 13.68
CA CYS A 489 -3.06 -13.26 12.91
C CYS A 489 -1.73 -13.17 12.17
N ALA A 490 -0.90 -14.21 12.30
CA ALA A 490 0.33 -14.34 11.51
C ALA A 490 0.03 -14.69 10.02
N GLY A 491 -1.23 -15.00 9.69
CA GLY A 491 -1.71 -15.36 8.36
C GLY A 491 -2.12 -14.17 7.48
N SER A 492 -2.29 -14.44 6.18
CA SER A 492 -2.66 -13.45 5.15
C SER A 492 -4.15 -13.11 5.12
N THR A 493 -4.73 -12.67 6.24
CA THR A 493 -6.07 -12.08 6.19
C THR A 493 -5.95 -10.69 5.57
N ILE A 494 -6.53 -10.53 4.38
CA ILE A 494 -6.86 -9.21 3.84
C ILE A 494 -8.20 -8.88 4.50
N PRO A 495 -8.45 -7.62 4.93
CA PRO A 495 -9.75 -7.23 5.47
C PRO A 495 -10.87 -7.76 4.59
N ALA A 496 -11.85 -8.40 5.22
CA ALA A 496 -12.93 -9.06 4.51
C ALA A 496 -13.74 -8.07 3.65
N PHE A 497 -13.73 -6.77 4.03
CA PHE A 497 -14.48 -5.73 3.34
C PHE A 497 -13.65 -4.46 3.04
N ASP A 498 -13.77 -3.93 1.81
CA ASP A 498 -13.07 -2.73 1.30
C ASP A 498 -11.58 -2.63 1.74
N PRO A 499 -10.73 -3.60 1.38
CA PRO A 499 -9.36 -3.65 1.88
C PRO A 499 -8.54 -2.45 1.41
N LYS A 500 -7.89 -1.78 2.36
CA LYS A 500 -7.03 -0.64 2.08
C LYS A 500 -5.59 -1.11 1.97
N TYR A 501 -5.04 -0.98 0.77
CA TYR A 501 -3.65 -1.30 0.51
C TYR A 501 -2.73 -0.12 0.82
N SER A 502 -1.54 -0.44 1.30
CA SER A 502 -0.41 0.44 1.46
C SER A 502 0.72 -0.03 0.54
N TRP A 503 1.59 0.90 0.17
CA TRP A 503 2.75 0.61 -0.67
C TRP A 503 4.03 0.96 0.07
N ARG A 504 5.03 0.11 -0.10
CA ARG A 504 6.40 0.38 0.37
C ARG A 504 7.40 0.10 -0.73
N ILE A 505 8.37 0.99 -0.83
CA ILE A 505 9.53 0.80 -1.69
C ILE A 505 10.58 0.03 -0.88
N THR A 506 11.02 -1.10 -1.39
CA THR A 506 12.07 -1.95 -0.83
C THR A 506 13.27 -1.90 -1.77
N GLY A 507 14.43 -1.53 -1.22
CA GLY A 507 15.70 -1.40 -1.94
C GLY A 507 16.74 -2.41 -1.50
#